data_AF-A0A416R4H6-F1
#
_entry.id   AF-A0A416R4H6-F1
#
_cell.length_a   1.000
_cell.length_b   1.000
_cell.length_c   1.000
_cell.angle_alpha   90.00
_cell.angle_beta   90.00
_cell.angle_gamma   90.00
#
_symmetry.space_group_name_H-M   'P 1'
#
loop_
_entity.id
_entity.type
_entity.pdbx_description
1 polymer ?
#
loop_
_entity_poly.entity_id
_entity_poly.type
_entity_poly.pdbx_seq_one_letter_code
_entity_poly.pdbx_strand_id
1 'polypeptide(L)' 'MDELYQRLTAYQTAMSLARNMLRQDIISEDDYREIDTIIAKKYGVSSCSIFRYEGLKLLDNRPR' A
#
# COMPACT_ATOMS: atom_id res chain seq x y z
N MET A 1 10.76 19.08 8.59
CA MET A 1 9.95 17.86 8.37
C MET A 1 10.91 16.75 8.02
N ASP A 2 10.94 15.67 8.80
CA ASP A 2 11.93 14.61 8.65
C ASP A 2 11.79 13.88 7.30
N GLU A 3 12.89 13.59 6.63
CA GLU A 3 12.91 12.89 5.33
C GLU A 3 12.18 11.53 5.39
N LEU A 4 12.26 10.86 6.54
CA LEU A 4 11.52 9.63 6.81
C LEU A 4 10.01 9.84 6.74
N TYR A 5 9.51 10.94 7.31
CA TYR A 5 8.10 11.28 7.30
C TYR A 5 7.61 11.58 5.88
N GLN A 6 8.41 12.28 5.07
CA GLN A 6 8.07 12.56 3.68
C GLN A 6 7.98 11.28 2.83
N ARG A 7 8.96 10.38 2.98
CA ARG A 7 8.97 9.08 2.30
C ARG A 7 7.77 8.23 2.68
N LEU A 8 7.41 8.22 3.97
CA LEU A 8 6.28 7.48 4.47
C LEU A 8 4.95 8.03 3.94
N THR A 9 4.77 9.35 3.96
CA THR A 9 3.56 10.00 3.42
C THR A 9 3.42 9.71 1.93
N ALA A 10 4.51 9.82 1.15
CA ALA A 10 4.49 9.51 -0.28
C ALA A 10 4.13 8.04 -0.57
N TYR A 11 4.66 7.10 0.23
CA TYR A 11 4.28 5.70 0.20
C TYR A 11 2.78 5.50 0.47
N GLN A 12 2.27 6.07 1.57
CA GLN A 12 0.87 5.91 1.96
C GLN A 12 -0.11 6.52 0.94
N THR A 13 0.24 7.67 0.34
CA THR A 13 -0.57 8.29 -0.72
C THR A 13 -0.66 7.38 -1.94
N ALA A 14 0.47 6.82 -2.40
CA ALA A 14 0.48 5.90 -3.54
C ALA A 14 -0.32 4.62 -3.25
N MET A 15 -0.15 4.03 -2.06
CA MET A 15 -0.89 2.82 -1.68
C MET A 15 -2.38 3.06 -1.46
N SER A 16 -2.79 4.27 -1.08
CA SER A 16 -4.21 4.65 -0.98
C SER A 16 -4.87 4.70 -2.36
N LEU A 17 -4.17 5.23 -3.36
CA LEU A 17 -4.64 5.24 -4.75
C LEU A 17 -4.77 3.80 -5.28
N ALA A 18 -3.73 2.98 -5.12
CA ALA A 18 -3.77 1.57 -5.52
C ALA A 18 -4.92 0.81 -4.85
N ARG A 19 -5.20 1.08 -3.57
CA ARG A 19 -6.31 0.45 -2.84
C ARG A 19 -7.67 0.86 -3.39
N ASN A 20 -7.83 2.11 -3.82
CA ASN A 20 -9.05 2.57 -4.47
C ASN A 20 -9.22 1.94 -5.85
N MET A 21 -8.13 1.72 -6.58
CA MET A 21 -8.16 1.01 -7.87
C MET A 21 -8.56 -0.46 -7.68
N LEU A 22 -8.00 -1.14 -6.66
CA LEU A 22 -8.38 -2.51 -6.30
C LEU A 22 -9.85 -2.61 -5.90
N ARG A 23 -10.36 -1.66 -5.10
CA ARG A 23 -11.78 -1.62 -4.70
C ARG A 23 -12.74 -1.42 -5.87
N GLN A 24 -12.27 -0.78 -6.93
CA GLN A 24 -13.02 -0.56 -8.16
C GLN A 24 -12.79 -1.68 -9.18
N ASP A 25 -12.07 -2.74 -8.81
CA ASP A 25 -11.73 -3.87 -9.69
C ASP A 25 -10.92 -3.45 -10.94
N ILE A 26 -10.25 -2.29 -10.89
CA ILE A 26 -9.38 -1.78 -11.97
C ILE A 26 -8.06 -2.55 -12.02
N ILE A 27 -7.59 -3.02 -10.87
CA ILE A 27 -6.38 -3.83 -10.71
C ILE A 27 -6.71 -5.05 -9.86
N SER A 28 -5.98 -6.13 -10.09
CA SER A 28 -6.09 -7.36 -9.30
C SER A 28 -5.33 -7.25 -7.96
N GLU A 29 -5.54 -8.23 -7.08
CA GLU A 29 -4.74 -8.36 -5.86
C GLU A 29 -3.25 -8.63 -6.15
N ASP A 30 -2.94 -9.30 -7.26
CA ASP A 30 -1.57 -9.51 -7.73
C ASP A 30 -0.91 -8.19 -8.13
N ASP A 31 -1.61 -7.38 -8.92
CA ASP A 31 -1.15 -6.05 -9.31
C ASP A 31 -0.94 -5.16 -8.08
N TYR A 32 -1.85 -5.22 -7.11
CA TYR A 32 -1.73 -4.47 -5.86
C TYR A 32 -0.46 -4.87 -5.09
N ARG A 33 -0.13 -6.16 -5.01
CA ARG A 33 1.10 -6.66 -4.38
C ARG A 33 2.37 -6.25 -5.13
N GLU A 34 2.31 -6.23 -6.46
CA GLU A 34 3.43 -5.76 -7.28
C GLU A 34 3.66 -4.25 -7.07
N ILE A 35 2.59 -3.45 -7.08
CA ILE A 35 2.64 -2.02 -6.78
C ILE A 35 3.21 -1.76 -5.39
N ASP A 36 2.74 -2.49 -4.35
CA ASP A 36 3.30 -2.41 -2.99
C ASP A 36 4.82 -2.60 -3.00
N THR A 37 5.29 -3.64 -3.69
CA THR A 37 6.71 -3.97 -3.77
C THR A 37 7.51 -2.86 -4.47
N ILE A 38 7.00 -2.32 -5.58
CA ILE A 38 7.66 -1.25 -6.33
C ILE A 38 7.71 0.05 -5.52
N ILE A 39 6.59 0.45 -4.94
CA ILE A 39 6.46 1.71 -4.17
C ILE A 39 7.25 1.63 -2.86
N ALA A 40 7.25 0.49 -2.19
CA ALA A 40 8.06 0.26 -1.00
C ALA A 40 9.57 0.38 -1.30
N LYS A 41 10.04 -0.23 -2.40
CA LYS A 41 11.43 -0.09 -2.84
C LYS A 41 11.78 1.36 -3.17
N LYS A 42 10.90 2.06 -3.90
CA LYS A 42 11.09 3.46 -4.31
C LYS A 42 11.28 4.40 -3.12
N TYR A 43 10.50 4.22 -2.05
CA TYR A 43 10.55 5.08 -0.87
C TYR A 43 11.37 4.51 0.30
N GLY A 44 12.05 3.37 0.10
CA GLY A 44 12.86 2.74 1.14
C GLY A 44 12.05 2.22 2.33
N VAL A 45 10.78 1.88 2.12
CA VAL A 45 9.88 1.36 3.16
C VAL A 45 10.08 -0.15 3.31
N SER A 46 10.59 -0.58 4.45
CA SER A 46 10.82 -2.01 4.74
C SER A 46 9.50 -2.81 4.72
N SER A 47 9.58 -4.08 4.32
CA SER A 47 8.45 -5.03 4.30
C SER A 47 7.92 -5.36 5.68
N CYS A 48 8.77 -5.25 6.69
CA CYS A 48 8.41 -5.44 8.09
C CYS A 48 7.96 -4.16 8.79
N SER A 49 7.78 -3.06 8.05
CA SER A 49 7.27 -1.82 8.67
C SER A 49 5.78 -1.94 8.95
N ILE A 50 5.36 -1.46 10.12
CA ILE A 50 3.94 -1.40 10.55
C ILE A 50 3.07 -0.73 9.47
N PHE A 51 3.67 0.14 8.66
CA PHE A 51 3.04 0.87 7.56
C PHE A 51 2.60 0.02 6.36
N ARG A 52 3.05 -1.25 6.24
CA ARG A 52 2.52 -2.21 5.25
C ARG A 52 1.42 -3.13 5.80
N TYR A 53 1.32 -3.26 7.12
CA TYR A 53 0.54 -4.32 7.77
C TYR A 53 -0.99 -4.11 7.66
N GLU A 54 -1.43 -2.86 7.54
CA GLU A 54 -2.85 -2.45 7.43
C GLU A 54 -3.45 -2.65 6.02
N GLY A 55 -2.68 -3.20 5.07
CA GLY A 55 -3.10 -3.46 3.69
C GLY A 55 -4.10 -4.61 3.55
N LEU A 56 -3.72 -5.78 4.09
CA LEU A 56 -4.37 -7.06 3.81
C LEU A 56 -5.55 -7.39 4.73
N LYS A 57 -5.48 -7.08 6.04
CA LYS A 57 -6.52 -7.50 7.00
C LYS A 57 -7.89 -6.82 6.83
N LEU A 58 -7.97 -5.75 6.03
CA LEU A 58 -9.21 -5.04 5.73
C LEU A 58 -9.97 -5.62 4.52
N LEU A 59 -9.34 -6.49 3.72
CA LEU A 59 -9.98 -7.16 2.59
C LEU A 59 -10.73 -8.43 3.02
N ASP A 60 -10.27 -9.11 4.07
CA ASP A 60 -10.88 -10.35 4.59
C ASP A 60 -12.16 -10.14 5.43
N ASN A 61 -12.53 -8.89 5.75
CA ASN A 61 -13.59 -8.60 6.73
C ASN A 61 -14.88 -8.00 6.16
N ARG A 62 -15.18 -8.16 4.85
CA ARG A 62 -16.51 -7.78 4.33
C ARG A 62 -17.55 -8.89 4.61
N PRO A 63 -18.69 -8.59 5.25
CA PRO A 63 -19.82 -9.51 5.24
C PRO A 63 -20.31 -9.65 3.80
N ARG A 64 -20.63 -10.90 3.41
CA ARG A 64 -21.20 -11.25 2.11
C ARG A 64 -22.52 -10.54 1.85
#